data_AF-A0A1G0NZ62-F1
#
_entry.id   AF-A0A1G0NZ62-F1
#
_cell.length_a   1.000
_cell.length_b   1.000
_cell.length_c   1.000
_cell.angle_alpha   90.00
_cell.angle_beta   90.00
_cell.angle_gamma   90.00
#
_symmetry.space_group_name_H-M   'P 1'
#
loop_
_entity.id
_entity.type
_entity.pdbx_description
1 polymer ?
#
loop_
_entity_poly.entity_id
_entity_poly.type
_entity_poly.pdbx_seq_one_letter_code
_entity_poly.pdbx_strand_id
1 'polypeptide(L)'
;MEEMFIILTEKYSKEDDKWVGICEELGVSQFGDTYEVVKEHLKEAVLLHLNTLEELGERERFFKENDIKVYKSSEKAITTSKMSFTPNTARVEQYKQNLHFSRQHTFV
;
A
#
# COMPACT_ATOMS: atom_id res chain seq x y z
N MET A 1 27.90 -5.06 4.87
CA MET A 1 27.19 -3.80 4.57
C MET A 1 25.90 -3.85 5.36
N GLU A 2 25.62 -2.85 6.19
CA GLU A 2 24.34 -2.77 6.91
C GLU A 2 23.27 -2.36 5.89
N GLU A 3 22.27 -3.21 5.67
CA GLU A 3 21.11 -2.85 4.86
C GLU A 3 20.17 -1.98 5.71
N MET A 4 19.70 -0.87 5.13
CA MET A 4 18.73 0.02 5.75
C MET A 4 17.41 -0.05 4.99
N PHE A 5 16.29 0.11 5.69
CA PHE A 5 14.98 0.15 5.08
C PHE A 5 14.05 1.12 5.80
N ILE A 6 13.01 1.54 5.09
CA ILE A 6 11.89 2.31 5.62
C ILE A 6 10.62 1.49 5.48
N ILE A 7 9.61 1.82 6.28
CA ILE A 7 8.28 1.21 6.19
C ILE A 7 7.32 2.30 5.74
N LEU A 8 6.54 2.01 4.70
CA LEU A 8 5.54 2.91 4.15
C LEU A 8 4.16 2.25 4.22
N THR A 9 3.13 3.06 4.37
CA THR A 9 1.73 2.64 4.45
C THR A 9 1.00 3.02 3.18
N GLU A 10 0.54 1.99 2.46
CA GLU A 10 -0.29 2.18 1.27
C GLU A 10 -1.77 1.92 1.62
N LYS A 11 -2.63 2.88 1.31
CA LYS A 11 -4.08 2.76 1.43
C LYS A 11 -4.71 2.75 0.05
N TYR A 12 -5.61 1.80 -0.17
CA TYR A 12 -6.35 1.67 -1.42
C TYR A 12 -7.84 1.73 -1.14
N SER A 13 -8.55 2.52 -1.93
CA SER A 13 -10.01 2.61 -1.87
C SER A 13 -10.58 2.72 -3.27
N LYS A 14 -11.87 2.44 -3.39
CA LYS A 14 -12.62 2.64 -4.63
C LYS A 14 -13.51 3.87 -4.44
N GLU A 15 -13.31 4.87 -5.29
CA GLU A 15 -14.09 6.10 -5.35
C GLU A 15 -14.78 6.14 -6.71
N ASP A 16 -16.11 6.08 -6.71
CA ASP A 16 -16.94 5.91 -7.91
C ASP A 16 -16.48 4.72 -8.77
N ASP A 17 -16.08 4.99 -10.02
CA ASP A 17 -15.62 4.00 -10.99
C ASP A 17 -14.09 3.84 -11.01
N LYS A 18 -13.36 4.53 -10.13
CA LYS A 18 -11.89 4.52 -10.09
C LYS A 18 -11.34 3.93 -8.79
N TRP A 19 -10.16 3.34 -8.89
CA TRP A 19 -9.32 3.01 -7.75
C TRP A 19 -8.44 4.21 -7.40
N VAL A 20 -8.23 4.41 -6.11
CA VAL A 20 -7.35 5.44 -5.54
C VAL A 20 -6.37 4.75 -4.59
N GLY A 21 -5.09 5.02 -4.76
CA GLY A 21 -4.00 4.53 -3.93
C GLY A 21 -3.23 5.71 -3.35
N ILE A 22 -2.92 5.66 -2.06
CA ILE A 22 -2.24 6.74 -1.33
C ILE A 22 -1.11 6.14 -0.48
N CYS A 23 0.07 6.73 -0.55
CA CYS A 23 1.15 6.55 0.41
C CYS A 23 1.12 7.73 1.39
N GLU A 24 0.77 7.45 2.64
CA GLU A 24 0.49 8.51 3.63
C GLU A 24 1.75 9.30 4.00
N GLU A 25 2.87 8.59 4.19
CA GLU A 25 4.12 9.19 4.66
C GLU A 25 4.77 10.09 3.61
N LEU A 26 4.58 9.80 2.32
CA LEU A 26 5.14 10.59 1.22
C LEU A 26 4.13 11.61 0.65
N GLY A 27 2.85 11.54 1.05
CA GLY A 27 1.80 12.37 0.47
C GLY A 27 1.57 12.12 -1.03
N VAL A 28 1.98 10.95 -1.53
CA VAL A 28 1.85 10.57 -2.94
C VAL A 28 0.55 9.79 -3.14
N SER A 29 -0.19 10.12 -4.20
CA SER A 29 -1.40 9.39 -4.57
C SER A 29 -1.44 9.08 -6.06
N GLN A 30 -2.14 8.02 -6.42
CA GLN A 30 -2.36 7.58 -7.79
C GLN A 30 -3.81 7.09 -7.97
N PHE A 31 -4.31 7.19 -9.20
CA PHE A 31 -5.65 6.77 -9.56
C PHE A 31 -5.63 5.96 -10.86
N GLY A 32 -6.62 5.09 -11.05
CA GLY A 32 -6.66 4.20 -12.19
C GLY A 32 -7.91 3.34 -12.24
N ASP A 33 -8.08 2.61 -13.34
CA ASP A 33 -9.29 1.84 -13.59
C ASP A 33 -9.32 0.51 -12.81
N THR A 34 -8.14 -0.02 -12.45
CA THR A 34 -7.99 -1.26 -11.69
C THR A 34 -7.07 -1.08 -10.50
N TYR A 35 -7.24 -1.95 -9.50
CA TYR A 35 -6.39 -1.97 -8.31
C TYR A 35 -4.92 -2.22 -8.65
N GLU A 36 -4.65 -3.14 -9.58
CA GLU A 36 -3.31 -3.53 -10.01
C GLU A 36 -2.58 -2.35 -10.67
N VAL A 37 -3.25 -1.62 -11.55
CA VAL A 37 -2.69 -0.44 -12.21
C VAL A 37 -2.34 0.63 -11.19
N VAL A 38 -3.25 0.91 -10.24
CA VAL A 38 -3.01 1.91 -9.20
C VAL A 38 -1.85 1.51 -8.29
N LYS A 39 -1.75 0.23 -7.94
CA LYS A 39 -0.65 -0.30 -7.13
C LYS A 39 0.70 -0.16 -7.82
N GLU A 40 0.78 -0.51 -9.11
CA GLU A 40 2.02 -0.37 -9.89
C GLU A 40 2.43 1.10 -10.01
N HIS A 41 1.50 1.98 -10.41
CA HIS A 41 1.77 3.40 -10.53
C HIS A 41 2.16 4.03 -9.18
N LEU A 42 1.50 3.65 -8.09
CA LEU A 42 1.83 4.18 -6.75
C LEU A 42 3.26 3.81 -6.38
N LYS A 43 3.67 2.57 -6.64
CA LYS A 43 5.05 2.11 -6.39
C LYS A 43 6.07 2.89 -7.23
N GLU A 44 5.79 3.14 -8.50
CA GLU A 44 6.66 3.95 -9.36
C GLU A 44 6.80 5.38 -8.86
N ALA A 45 5.68 6.00 -8.47
CA ALA A 45 5.67 7.35 -7.92
C ALA A 45 6.44 7.45 -6.59
N VAL A 46 6.28 6.46 -5.71
CA VAL A 46 7.06 6.33 -4.47
C VAL A 46 8.56 6.24 -4.77
N LEU A 47 8.95 5.37 -5.71
CA LEU A 47 10.36 5.20 -6.07
C LEU A 47 10.96 6.48 -6.66
N LEU A 48 10.24 7.13 -7.56
CA LEU A 48 10.65 8.39 -8.16
C LEU A 48 10.85 9.47 -7.08
N HIS A 49 9.90 9.59 -6.16
CA HIS A 49 9.97 10.56 -5.07
C HIS A 49 11.20 10.36 -4.19
N LEU A 50 11.47 9.10 -3.78
CA LEU A 50 12.65 8.77 -2.98
C LEU A 50 13.97 9.04 -3.72
N ASN A 51 14.02 8.74 -5.02
CA ASN A 51 15.20 9.03 -5.84
C ASN A 51 15.45 10.54 -5.93
N THR A 52 14.41 11.33 -6.18
CA THR A 52 14.53 12.80 -6.22
C THR A 52 14.99 13.37 -4.86
N LEU A 53 14.50 12.84 -3.74
CA LEU A 53 14.97 13.26 -2.41
C LEU A 53 16.45 12.96 -2.19
N GLU A 54 16.96 11.84 -2.69
CA GLU A 54 18.38 11.50 -2.63
C GLU A 54 19.20 12.42 -3.54
N GLU A 55 18.77 12.65 -4.78
CA GLU A 55 19.45 13.54 -5.73
C GLU A 55 19.57 14.98 -5.23
N LEU A 56 18.56 15.46 -4.50
CA LEU A 56 18.56 16.80 -3.91
C LEU A 56 19.29 16.86 -2.55
N GLY A 57 19.69 15.71 -1.98
CA GLY A 57 20.28 15.64 -0.64
C GLY A 57 19.28 15.93 0.49
N GLU A 58 17.98 15.76 0.24
CA GLU A 58 16.90 16.18 1.12
C GLU A 58 16.24 15.06 1.91
N ARG A 59 16.68 13.82 1.68
CA ARG A 59 16.16 12.63 2.34
C ARG A 59 16.10 12.76 3.86
N GLU A 60 17.19 13.17 4.50
CA GLU A 60 17.26 13.24 5.98
C GLU A 60 16.31 14.30 6.56
N ARG A 61 16.25 15.48 5.92
CA ARG A 61 15.32 16.54 6.33
C ARG A 61 13.88 16.09 6.16
N PHE A 62 13.54 15.56 4.98
CA PHE A 62 12.19 15.13 4.65
C PHE A 62 11.71 14.01 5.59
N PHE A 63 12.56 13.00 5.86
CA PHE A 63 12.20 11.90 6.77
C PHE A 63 11.95 12.40 8.19
N LYS A 64 12.75 13.36 8.67
CA LYS A 64 12.55 13.97 9.99
C LYS A 64 11.25 14.77 10.07
N GLU A 65 10.92 15.53 9.02
CA GLU A 65 9.70 16.35 8.97
C GLU A 65 8.42 15.51 8.87
N ASN A 66 8.49 14.34 8.22
CA ASN A 66 7.36 13.44 8.01
C ASN A 66 7.34 12.22 8.98
N ASP A 67 8.15 12.24 10.04
CA ASP A 67 8.27 11.16 11.04
C ASP A 67 8.56 9.76 10.44
N ILE A 68 9.32 9.71 9.34
CA ILE A 68 9.70 8.47 8.66
C ILE A 68 10.94 7.89 9.34
N LYS A 69 10.79 6.68 9.89
CA LYS A 69 11.87 5.97 10.58
C LYS A 69 12.68 5.11 9.61
N VAL A 70 14.00 5.20 9.73
CA VAL A 70 14.96 4.34 9.02
C VAL A 70 15.43 3.24 9.97
N TYR A 71 15.28 1.99 9.54
CA TYR A 71 15.62 0.80 10.30
C TYR A 71 16.88 0.15 9.72
N LYS A 72 17.64 -0.55 10.57
CA LYS A 72 18.76 -1.39 10.15
C LYS A 72 18.32 -2.85 10.11
N SER A 73 18.66 -3.56 9.04
CA SER A 73 18.31 -4.97 8.79
C SER A 73 18.87 -5.94 9.85
N SER A 74 19.88 -5.53 10.62
CA SER A 74 20.40 -6.29 11.77
C SER A 74 19.45 -6.30 12.98
N GLU A 75 18.43 -5.45 13.00
CA GLU A 75 17.38 -5.45 14.02
C GLU A 75 16.33 -6.52 13.69
N LYS A 76 16.32 -7.59 14.49
CA LYS A 76 15.43 -8.77 14.42
C LYS A 76 14.11 -8.52 13.67
N ALA A 77 14.04 -9.04 12.45
CA ALA A 77 12.85 -9.38 11.67
C ALA A 77 11.58 -8.60 12.04
N ILE A 78 11.47 -7.35 11.55
CA ILE A 78 10.23 -6.60 11.66
C ILE A 78 9.17 -7.34 10.84
N THR A 79 8.24 -8.01 11.54
CA THR A 79 7.11 -8.68 10.93
C THR A 79 6.06 -7.63 10.59
N THR A 80 6.23 -6.96 9.45
CA THR A 80 5.25 -5.98 8.98
C THR A 80 4.08 -6.70 8.33
N SER A 81 3.05 -6.99 9.13
CA SER A 81 1.73 -7.37 8.64
C SER A 81 0.68 -6.89 9.63
N LYS A 82 0.31 -5.61 9.53
CA LYS A 82 -1.00 -5.14 9.97
C LYS A 82 -1.85 -4.91 8.72
N MET A 83 -2.34 -6.01 8.16
CA MET A 83 -3.38 -5.97 7.14
C MET A 83 -4.70 -5.69 7.88
N SER A 84 -4.98 -4.43 8.19
CA SER A 84 -6.31 -4.05 8.68
C SER A 84 -7.25 -3.96 7.49
N PHE A 85 -7.87 -5.09 7.15
CA PHE A 85 -9.13 -5.01 6.42
C PHE A 85 -10.12 -4.33 7.35
N THR A 86 -10.56 -3.11 7.04
CA THR A 86 -11.87 -2.65 7.49
C THR A 86 -12.87 -3.25 6.53
N PRO A 87 -13.53 -4.39 6.85
CA PRO A 87 -14.62 -4.85 6.02
C PRO A 87 -15.69 -3.76 6.01
N ASN A 88 -15.93 -3.18 4.83
CA ASN A 88 -17.19 -2.48 4.61
C ASN A 88 -18.29 -3.53 4.85
N THR A 89 -18.97 -3.40 5.99
CA THR A 89 -19.85 -4.42 6.56
C THR A 89 -20.99 -4.80 5.59
N ALA A 90 -21.31 -3.92 4.64
CA ALA A 90 -22.32 -4.16 3.61
C ALA A 90 -21.88 -5.11 2.47
N ARG A 91 -20.56 -5.26 2.17
CA ARG A 91 -20.09 -6.11 1.04
C ARG A 91 -19.65 -7.52 1.46
N VAL A 92 -19.36 -7.73 2.75
CA VAL A 92 -18.91 -9.06 3.24
C VAL A 92 -20.03 -10.09 3.20
N GLU A 93 -21.28 -9.71 3.42
CA GLU A 93 -22.42 -10.63 3.33
C GLU A 93 -22.68 -11.08 1.88
N GLN A 94 -22.54 -10.17 0.92
CA GLN A 94 -22.73 -10.46 -0.50
C GLN A 94 -21.66 -11.42 -1.05
N TYR A 95 -20.39 -11.27 -0.61
CA TYR A 95 -19.34 -12.23 -0.95
C TYR A 95 -19.53 -13.60 -0.27
N LYS A 96 -20.03 -13.65 0.97
CA LYS A 96 -20.34 -14.91 1.66
C LYS A 96 -21.48 -15.67 0.98
N GLN A 97 -22.52 -14.98 0.51
CA GLN A 97 -23.60 -15.58 -0.27
C GLN A 97 -23.10 -16.11 -1.62
N ASN A 98 -22.26 -15.35 -2.33
CA ASN A 98 -21.72 -15.77 -3.62
C ASN A 98 -20.73 -16.95 -3.51
N LEU A 99 -19.94 -17.04 -2.44
CA LEU A 99 -19.06 -18.19 -2.18
C LEU A 99 -19.81 -19.46 -1.73
N HIS A 100 -20.97 -19.33 -1.10
CA HIS A 100 -21.83 -20.49 -0.82
C HIS A 100 -22.51 -21.01 -2.09
N PHE A 101 -22.90 -20.10 -3.00
CA PHE A 101 -23.54 -20.46 -4.25
C PHE A 101 -22.57 -21.15 -5.23
N SER A 102 -21.31 -20.71 -5.31
CA SER A 102 -20.32 -21.33 -6.21
C SER A 102 -19.83 -22.71 -5.74
N ARG A 103 -20.01 -23.06 -4.46
CA ARG A 103 -19.66 -24.41 -3.94
C ARG A 103 -20.76 -25.45 -4.15
N GLN A 104 -21.99 -25.04 -4.44
CA GLN A 104 -23.12 -25.97 -4.65
C GLN A 104 -23.37 -26.32 -6.13
N HIS A 105 -22.69 -25.65 -7.07
CA HIS A 105 -22.82 -25.91 -8.51
C HIS A 105 -21.49 -26.27 -9.18
N THR A 106 -20.70 -27.17 -8.58
CA THR A 106 -19.79 -28.02 -9.36
C THR A 106 -20.61 -29.21 -9.85
N PHE A 107 -21.26 -29.07 -11.00
CA PHE A 107 -21.84 -30.20 -11.71
C PHE A 107 -20.80 -30.72 -12.73
N VAL A 108 -20.41 -31.98 -12.46
CA VAL A 108 -19.89 -33.07 -13.32
C VAL A 108 -19.39 -32.69 -14.71
#